data_AF-A0A942PDH1-F1
#
_entry.id   AF-A0A942PDH1-F1
#
_cell.length_a   1.000
_cell.length_b   1.000
_cell.length_c   1.000
_cell.angle_alpha   90.00
_cell.angle_beta   90.00
_cell.angle_gamma   90.00
#
_symmetry.space_group_name_H-M   'P 1'
#
loop_
_entity.id
_entity.type
_entity.pdbx_description
1 polymer ?
#
loop_
_entity_poly.entity_id
_entity_poly.type
_entity_poly.pdbx_seq_one_letter_code
_entity_poly.pdbx_strand_id
1 'polypeptide(L)' 'MDKFEVTRNGNSNEFSVVLSQGGDSIRCMITVGDGSDQEKRRAALCKAKALAKALDTAIEDS' A
#
# COMPACT_ATOMS: atom_id res chain seq x y z
N MET A 1 8.16 -17.18 -5.74
CA MET A 1 7.38 -16.88 -4.52
C MET A 1 7.17 -15.40 -4.49
N ASP A 2 5.93 -14.97 -4.59
CA ASP A 2 5.54 -13.58 -4.44
C ASP A 2 5.78 -13.15 -3.00
N LYS A 3 6.58 -12.10 -2.83
CA LYS A 3 6.91 -11.55 -1.51
C LYS A 3 6.25 -10.17 -1.38
N PHE A 4 5.36 -10.05 -0.40
CA PHE A 4 4.70 -8.81 -0.05
C PHE A 4 5.22 -8.33 1.30
N GLU A 5 5.87 -7.16 1.34
CA GLU A 5 6.41 -6.57 2.56
C GLU A 5 5.84 -5.17 2.76
N VAL A 6 5.33 -4.92 3.97
CA VAL A 6 4.91 -3.58 4.40
C VAL A 6 5.74 -3.21 5.62
N THR A 7 6.46 -2.10 5.52
CA THR A 7 7.29 -1.58 6.60
C THR A 7 6.85 -0.17 6.94
N ARG A 8 6.54 0.09 8.22
CA ARG A 8 6.33 1.46 8.70
C ARG A 8 7.70 2.13 8.86
N ASN A 9 7.86 3.31 8.25
CA ASN A 9 9.10 4.07 8.32
C ASN A 9 9.13 4.88 9.63
N GLY A 10 9.83 4.37 10.64
CA GLY A 10 10.01 5.03 11.93
C GLY A 10 8.70 5.34 12.66
N ASN A 11 8.64 6.52 13.28
CA ASN A 11 7.43 7.03 13.94
C ASN A 11 6.52 7.85 13.00
N SER A 12 6.87 7.94 11.71
CA SER A 12 6.05 8.65 10.72
C SER A 12 4.82 7.84 10.33
N ASN A 13 3.88 8.52 9.68
CA ASN A 13 2.73 7.90 9.01
C ASN A 13 3.08 7.44 7.58
N GLU A 14 4.34 7.09 7.36
CA GLU A 14 4.88 6.68 6.07
C GLU A 14 5.08 5.16 6.06
N PHE A 15 4.66 4.52 4.99
CA PHE A 15 4.68 3.08 4.82
C PHE A 15 5.36 2.74 3.49
N SER A 16 6.42 1.94 3.57
CA SER A 16 7.03 1.34 2.40
C SER A 16 6.31 0.03 2.09
N VAL A 17 5.80 -0.11 0.87
CA VAL A 17 5.22 -1.35 0.35
C VAL A 17 6.12 -1.88 -0.74
N VAL A 18 6.58 -3.12 -0.59
CA VAL A 18 7.42 -3.81 -1.57
C VAL A 18 6.69 -5.07 -2.03
N LEU A 19 6.46 -5.17 -3.33
CA LEU A 19 5.98 -6.36 -4.02
C LEU A 19 7.15 -6.91 -4.82
N SER A 20 7.52 -8.17 -4.60
CA SER A 20 8.55 -8.86 -5.39
C SER A 20 7.98 -10.11 -6.03
N GLN A 21 8.14 -10.24 -7.35
CA GLN A 21 7.71 -11.41 -8.12
C GLN A 21 8.78 -11.75 -9.16
N GLY A 22 9.26 -12.99 -9.17
CA GLY A 22 10.09 -13.51 -10.26
C GLY A 22 11.44 -12.81 -10.51
N GLY A 23 11.88 -11.93 -9.62
CA GLY A 23 13.08 -11.10 -9.79
C GLY A 23 12.78 -9.62 -9.98
N ASP A 24 11.55 -9.28 -10.38
CA ASP A 24 11.04 -7.93 -10.42
C ASP A 24 10.57 -7.47 -9.04
N SER A 25 10.77 -6.18 -8.74
CA SER A 25 10.25 -5.58 -7.52
C SER A 25 9.65 -4.20 -7.77
N ILE A 26 8.44 -4.01 -7.24
CA ILE A 26 7.74 -2.73 -7.22
C ILE A 26 7.79 -2.20 -5.80
N ARG A 27 8.27 -0.96 -5.65
CA ARG A 27 8.32 -0.26 -4.37
C ARG A 27 7.44 0.98 -4.42
N CYS A 28 6.50 1.06 -3.49
CA CYS A 28 5.63 2.22 -3.30
C CYS A 28 5.84 2.79 -1.90
N MET A 29 5.86 4.11 -1.80
CA MET A 29 5.80 4.81 -0.52
C MET A 29 4.40 5.40 -0.36
N ILE A 30 3.75 5.09 0.75
CA ILE A 30 2.42 5.58 1.08
C ILE A 30 2.55 6.46 2.32
N THR A 31 2.28 7.75 2.17
CA THR A 31 2.22 8.69 3.27
C THR A 31 0.76 8.90 3.67
N VAL A 32 0.42 8.57 4.92
CA VAL A 32 -0.88 8.89 5.52
C VAL A 32 -0.74 10.25 6.18
N GLY A 33 -1.52 11.24 5.74
CA GLY A 33 -1.48 12.58 6.34
C GLY A 33 -1.73 12.54 7.84
N ASP A 34 -0.96 13.31 8.61
CA ASP A 34 -1.11 13.48 10.06
C ASP A 34 -2.36 14.33 10.31
N GLY A 35 -3.51 13.66 10.25
CA GLY A 35 -4.77 14.22 10.69
C GLY A 35 -5.21 13.44 11.90
N SER A 36 -5.32 14.10 13.04
CA SER A 36 -5.94 13.57 14.26
C SER A 36 -7.39 13.06 14.04
N ASP A 37 -7.95 13.29 12.85
CA ASP A 37 -9.19 12.74 12.36
C ASP A 37 -9.09 11.24 12.06
N GLN A 38 -9.76 10.45 12.91
CA GLN A 38 -10.06 9.05 12.66
C GLN A 38 -10.69 8.82 11.26
N GLU A 39 -11.42 9.81 10.73
CA GLU A 39 -11.98 9.81 9.37
C GLU A 39 -10.91 9.84 8.28
N LYS A 40 -9.85 10.64 8.41
CA LYS A 40 -8.74 10.67 7.45
C LYS A 40 -7.97 9.35 7.45
N ARG A 41 -7.77 8.76 8.63
CA ARG A 41 -7.17 7.43 8.76
C ARG A 41 -8.04 6.35 8.11
N ARG A 42 -9.36 6.38 8.31
CA ARG A 42 -10.31 5.49 7.63
C ARG A 42 -10.31 5.70 6.11
N ALA A 43 -10.26 6.94 5.65
CA ALA A 43 -10.19 7.27 4.23
C ALA A 43 -8.91 6.74 3.59
N ALA A 44 -7.76 6.87 4.26
CA ALA A 44 -6.49 6.31 3.80
C ALA A 44 -6.55 4.77 3.70
N LEU A 45 -7.10 4.09 4.72
CA LEU A 45 -7.31 2.64 4.69
C LEU A 45 -8.28 2.21 3.58
N CYS A 46 -9.35 2.97 3.36
CA CYS A 46 -10.31 2.69 2.29
C CYS A 46 -9.67 2.81 0.91
N LYS A 47 -8.86 3.87 0.69
CA LYS A 47 -8.10 4.07 -0.55
C LYS A 47 -7.06 2.96 -0.78
N ALA A 48 -6.37 2.52 0.27
CA ALA A 48 -5.42 1.41 0.16
C ALA A 48 -6.12 0.10 -0.25
N LYS A 49 -7.30 -0.19 0.31
CA LYS A 49 -8.12 -1.34 -0.10
C LYS A 49 -8.60 -1.24 -1.55
N ALA A 50 -9.01 -0.04 -1.98
CA ALA A 50 -9.41 0.21 -3.35
C ALA A 50 -8.24 0.00 -4.33
N LEU A 51 -7.04 0.46 -3.98
CA LEU A 51 -5.82 0.25 -4.77
C LEU A 51 -5.49 -1.24 -4.92
N ALA A 52 -5.54 -2.00 -3.82
CA ALA A 52 -5.29 -3.43 -3.84
C ALA A 52 -6.28 -4.16 -4.76
N LYS A 53 -7.57 -3.79 -4.70
CA LYS A 53 -8.61 -4.39 -5.54
C LYS A 53 -8.44 -4.01 -7.02
N ALA A 54 -8.07 -2.77 -7.32
CA ALA A 54 -7.82 -2.34 -8.69
C ALA A 54 -6.62 -3.07 -9.31
N LEU A 55 -5.58 -3.33 -8.50
CA LEU A 55 -4.42 -4.11 -8.93
C LEU A 55 -4.80 -5.58 -9.21
N ASP A 56 -5.57 -6.20 -8.31
CA ASP A 56 -6.08 -7.56 -8.44
C ASP A 56 -6.89 -7.74 -9.75
N THR A 57 -7.85 -6.83 -10.00
CA THR A 57 -8.64 -6.84 -11.24
C THR A 57 -7.78 -6.64 -12.50
N ALA A 58 -6.76 -5.77 -12.47
CA ALA A 58 -5.88 -5.56 -13.62
C ALA A 58 -5.01 -6.79 -13.94
N ILE A 59 -4.67 -7.59 -12.93
CA ILE A 59 -3.96 -8.86 -13.10
C ILE A 59 -4.89 -9.93 -13.69
N GLU A 60 -6.15 -10.01 -13.25
CA GLU A 60 -7.12 -10.97 -13.81
C GLU A 60 -7.57 -10.64 -15.25
N ASP A 61 -7.52 -9.38 -15.65
CA ASP A 61 -7.89 -8.91 -17.00
C ASP A 61 -6.73 -9.04 -18.03
N SER A 62 -5.52 -9.37 -17.58
CA SER A 62 -4.32 -9.57 -18.42
C SER A 62 -4.00 -11.04 -18.66
#